data_AF-A0AAN6H7T3-F1
#
_entry.id   AF-A0AAN6H7T3-F1
#
_cell.length_a   1.000
_cell.length_b   1.000
_cell.length_c   1.000
_cell.angle_alpha   90.00
_cell.angle_beta   90.00
_cell.angle_gamma   90.00
#
_symmetry.space_group_name_H-M   'P 1'
#
loop_
_entity.id
_entity.type
_entity.pdbx_description
1 polymer ?
#
loop_
_entity_poly.entity_id
_entity_poly.type
_entity_poly.pdbx_seq_one_letter_code
_entity_poly.pdbx_strand_id
1 'polypeptide(L)'
;MPPKKPDPGPKKVKASAADKTFGMKNKKGGAAQRQIKQIQQATASAKTPEEKKKAAEKEAREKEKVAGEAAKREALELFNPVNTQKVAFGVDPKTVLCGFFKRGLCDKGRKCKFSHDVEVERRTAKRSLYTDTRDGEEQEEDGEGGGEGGEAGRGEKEGGMEDWTEEQLRGVVMSKHGNPKTTTDKVCKFFVEAVENQ
;
A
#
# COMPACT_ATOMS: atom_id res chain seq x y z
N MET A 1 1.28 -56.19 77.18
CA MET A 1 1.74 -56.44 75.79
C MET A 1 0.62 -56.09 74.83
N PRO A 2 0.70 -55.00 74.05
CA PRO A 2 -0.31 -54.65 73.05
C PRO A 2 -0.13 -55.46 71.75
N PRO A 3 -1.22 -55.88 71.08
CA PRO A 3 -1.18 -56.82 69.97
C PRO A 3 -0.65 -56.19 68.68
N LYS A 4 0.13 -56.98 67.94
CA LYS A 4 0.80 -56.62 66.69
C LYS A 4 -0.22 -56.51 65.55
N LYS A 5 -0.28 -55.34 64.89
CA LYS A 5 -1.11 -55.10 63.71
C LYS A 5 -0.51 -55.79 62.47
N PRO A 6 -1.32 -56.31 61.53
CA PRO A 6 -0.84 -56.96 60.31
C PRO A 6 -0.30 -55.94 59.30
N ASP A 7 0.74 -56.35 58.58
CA ASP A 7 1.48 -55.60 57.55
C ASP A 7 0.55 -55.05 56.43
N PRO A 8 0.74 -53.80 55.95
CA PRO A 8 0.07 -53.33 54.76
C PRO A 8 0.76 -53.90 53.51
N GLY A 9 0.08 -54.81 52.81
CA GLY A 9 0.51 -55.33 51.51
C GLY A 9 0.75 -54.23 50.45
N PRO A 10 1.42 -54.58 49.33
CA PRO A 10 1.95 -53.61 48.37
C PRO A 10 0.86 -52.74 47.75
N LYS A 11 1.05 -51.42 47.84
CA LYS A 11 0.15 -50.40 47.29
C LYS A 11 0.05 -50.56 45.76
N LYS A 12 -1.14 -50.91 45.26
CA LYS A 12 -1.44 -50.93 43.82
C LYS A 12 -1.20 -49.54 43.22
N VAL A 13 -0.23 -49.45 42.32
CA VAL A 13 0.05 -48.24 41.53
C VAL A 13 -1.19 -47.92 40.68
N LYS A 14 -1.76 -46.73 40.81
CA LYS A 14 -2.94 -46.33 40.03
C LYS A 14 -2.55 -46.21 38.55
N ALA A 15 -3.25 -46.92 37.68
CA ALA A 15 -3.03 -46.87 36.23
C ALA A 15 -3.19 -45.43 35.70
N SER A 16 -2.18 -44.97 34.95
CA SER A 16 -2.14 -43.62 34.38
C SER A 16 -3.25 -43.44 33.34
N ALA A 17 -3.65 -42.19 33.06
CA ALA A 17 -4.69 -41.92 32.06
C ALA A 17 -4.30 -42.41 30.64
N ALA A 18 -3.00 -42.59 30.38
CA ALA A 18 -2.50 -43.20 29.15
C ALA A 18 -2.92 -44.67 29.01
N ASP A 19 -2.93 -45.41 30.12
CA ASP A 19 -3.24 -46.85 30.18
C ASP A 19 -4.72 -47.13 29.86
N LYS A 20 -5.62 -46.26 30.33
CA LYS A 20 -7.07 -46.33 30.05
C LYS A 20 -7.44 -46.03 28.59
N THR A 21 -6.54 -45.41 27.83
CA THR A 21 -6.77 -45.09 26.41
C THR A 21 -5.97 -45.97 25.46
N PHE A 22 -5.03 -46.80 25.94
CA PHE A 22 -4.12 -47.58 25.11
C PHE A 22 -4.84 -48.71 24.36
N GLY A 23 -5.72 -49.47 25.03
CA GLY A 23 -6.48 -50.55 24.39
C GLY A 23 -7.70 -50.11 23.56
N MET A 24 -8.19 -48.89 23.78
CA MET A 24 -9.41 -48.39 23.12
C MET A 24 -9.12 -47.78 21.73
N LYS A 25 -7.88 -47.36 21.47
CA LYS A 25 -7.45 -46.72 20.22
C LYS A 25 -7.44 -47.66 19.01
N ASN A 26 -7.29 -48.96 19.23
CA ASN A 26 -7.32 -49.98 18.18
C ASN A 26 -8.76 -50.42 17.79
N LYS A 27 -9.79 -49.96 18.51
CA LYS A 27 -11.19 -50.28 18.24
C LYS A 27 -11.85 -49.13 17.49
N LYS A 28 -12.00 -49.30 16.18
CA LYS A 28 -12.50 -48.29 15.21
C LYS A 28 -14.02 -48.06 15.31
N GLY A 29 -14.58 -48.05 16.52
CA GLY A 29 -16.00 -47.80 16.79
C GLY A 29 -16.23 -46.36 17.28
N GLY A 30 -17.23 -45.67 16.73
CA GLY A 30 -17.53 -44.27 17.07
C GLY A 30 -17.78 -44.01 18.57
N ALA A 31 -18.32 -45.00 19.30
CA ALA A 31 -18.51 -44.92 20.75
C ALA A 31 -17.16 -44.91 21.51
N ALA A 32 -16.20 -45.74 21.09
CA ALA A 32 -14.86 -45.77 21.68
C ALA A 32 -14.10 -44.47 21.40
N GLN A 33 -14.25 -43.91 20.19
CA GLN A 33 -13.62 -42.63 19.83
C GLN A 33 -14.16 -41.45 20.65
N ARG A 34 -15.49 -41.42 20.91
CA ARG A 34 -16.11 -40.42 21.80
C ARG A 34 -15.59 -40.54 23.23
N GLN A 35 -15.45 -41.75 23.74
CA GLN A 35 -14.91 -42.00 25.08
C GLN A 35 -13.43 -41.60 25.20
N ILE A 36 -12.63 -41.86 24.16
CA ILE A 36 -11.23 -41.40 24.09
C ILE A 36 -11.17 -39.86 24.11
N LYS A 37 -12.01 -39.18 23.31
CA LYS A 37 -12.06 -37.72 23.26
C LYS A 37 -12.47 -37.11 24.62
N GLN A 38 -13.43 -37.73 25.32
CA GLN A 38 -13.86 -37.30 26.66
C GLN A 38 -12.76 -37.48 27.71
N ILE A 39 -12.04 -38.61 27.68
CA ILE A 39 -10.91 -38.86 28.60
C ILE A 39 -9.76 -37.89 28.29
N GLN A 40 -9.45 -37.64 27.01
CA GLN A 40 -8.42 -36.68 26.61
C GLN A 40 -8.76 -35.24 27.00
N GLN A 41 -10.02 -34.81 26.84
CA GLN A 41 -10.49 -33.49 27.32
C GLN A 41 -10.35 -33.38 28.85
N ALA A 42 -10.76 -34.42 29.60
CA ALA A 42 -10.64 -34.42 31.05
C ALA A 42 -9.18 -34.33 31.52
N THR A 43 -8.23 -34.95 30.81
CA THR A 43 -6.80 -34.85 31.13
C THR A 43 -6.18 -33.52 30.67
N ALA A 44 -6.61 -32.96 29.54
CA ALA A 44 -6.10 -31.69 29.03
C ALA A 44 -6.52 -30.48 29.89
N SER A 45 -7.68 -30.57 30.57
CA SER A 45 -8.13 -29.56 31.54
C SER A 45 -7.46 -29.70 32.92
N ALA A 46 -6.91 -30.87 33.23
CA ALA A 46 -6.22 -31.20 34.47
C ALA A 46 -4.70 -30.87 34.42
N LYS A 47 -4.30 -29.80 33.72
CA LYS A 47 -2.92 -29.29 33.80
C LYS A 47 -2.56 -28.98 35.25
N THR A 48 -1.33 -29.31 35.64
CA THR A 48 -0.82 -29.05 36.99
C THR A 48 -0.87 -27.54 37.29
N PRO A 49 -1.03 -27.14 38.57
CA PRO A 49 -1.05 -25.71 38.95
C PRO A 49 0.22 -24.96 38.51
N GLU A 50 1.37 -25.64 38.39
CA GLU A 50 2.60 -25.04 37.87
C GLU A 50 2.54 -24.76 36.36
N GLU A 51 1.99 -25.66 35.55
CA GLU A 51 1.83 -25.42 34.10
C GLU A 51 0.82 -24.30 33.80
N LYS A 52 -0.21 -24.15 34.65
CA LYS A 52 -1.17 -23.02 34.54
C LYS A 52 -0.51 -21.68 34.88
N LYS A 53 0.37 -21.66 35.90
CA LYS A 53 1.15 -20.47 36.25
C LYS A 53 2.13 -20.09 35.14
N LYS A 54 2.84 -21.07 34.57
CA LYS A 54 3.79 -20.84 33.46
C LYS A 54 3.10 -20.37 32.17
N ALA A 55 1.90 -20.85 31.88
CA ALA A 55 1.10 -20.37 30.77
C ALA A 55 0.58 -18.94 30.99
N ALA A 56 0.10 -18.63 32.21
CA ALA A 56 -0.36 -17.29 32.58
C ALA A 56 0.79 -16.25 32.58
N GLU A 57 2.00 -16.63 33.02
CA GLU A 57 3.18 -15.77 32.99
C GLU A 57 3.64 -15.48 31.56
N LYS A 58 3.60 -16.51 30.68
CA LYS A 58 3.92 -16.32 29.26
C LYS A 58 2.89 -15.41 28.58
N GLU A 59 1.61 -15.58 28.87
CA GLU A 59 0.54 -14.72 28.36
C GLU A 59 0.64 -13.28 28.90
N ALA A 60 1.02 -13.09 30.17
CA ALA A 60 1.26 -11.78 30.75
C ALA A 60 2.45 -11.07 30.08
N ARG A 61 3.55 -11.81 29.84
CA ARG A 61 4.74 -11.29 29.16
C ARG A 61 4.49 -10.94 27.70
N GLU A 62 3.65 -11.70 27.00
CA GLU A 62 3.24 -11.40 25.64
C GLU A 62 2.33 -10.16 25.60
N LYS A 63 1.39 -10.03 26.54
CA LYS A 63 0.54 -8.83 26.68
C LYS A 63 1.34 -7.57 27.01
N GLU A 64 2.37 -7.67 27.86
CA GLU A 64 3.25 -6.56 28.19
C GLU A 64 4.10 -6.12 26.98
N LYS A 65 4.59 -7.06 26.17
CA LYS A 65 5.30 -6.74 24.92
C LYS A 65 4.40 -6.04 23.91
N VAL A 66 3.18 -6.53 23.73
CA VAL A 66 2.20 -5.92 22.83
C VAL A 66 1.77 -4.54 23.32
N ALA A 67 1.54 -4.37 24.63
CA ALA A 67 1.25 -3.06 25.22
C ALA A 67 2.44 -2.09 25.09
N GLY A 68 3.66 -2.57 25.28
CA GLY A 68 4.87 -1.75 25.11
C GLY A 68 5.13 -1.36 23.64
N GLU A 69 4.81 -2.22 22.69
CA GLU A 69 4.90 -1.91 21.26
C GLU A 69 3.78 -0.94 20.83
N ALA A 70 2.55 -1.13 21.33
CA ALA A 70 1.43 -0.22 21.10
C ALA A 70 1.71 1.18 21.67
N ALA A 71 2.23 1.28 22.90
CA ALA A 71 2.60 2.56 23.51
C ALA A 71 3.72 3.28 22.74
N LYS A 72 4.69 2.53 22.17
CA LYS A 72 5.73 3.09 21.30
C LYS A 72 5.15 3.59 19.98
N ARG A 73 4.18 2.87 19.39
CA ARG A 73 3.50 3.30 18.17
C ARG A 73 2.67 4.55 18.39
N GLU A 74 1.88 4.60 19.46
CA GLU A 74 1.10 5.78 19.84
C GLU A 74 2.00 6.99 20.15
N ALA A 75 3.14 6.76 20.81
CA ALA A 75 4.14 7.81 21.01
C ALA A 75 4.71 8.30 19.67
N LEU A 76 5.04 7.39 18.74
CA LEU A 76 5.57 7.78 17.43
C LEU A 76 4.56 8.60 16.61
N GLU A 77 3.27 8.25 16.69
CA GLU A 77 2.19 8.98 16.03
C GLU A 77 1.97 10.36 16.65
N LEU A 78 2.07 10.48 17.98
CA LEU A 78 1.93 11.75 18.68
C LEU A 78 3.14 12.69 18.46
N PHE A 79 4.34 12.13 18.42
CA PHE A 79 5.59 12.87 18.21
C PHE A 79 5.96 13.01 16.73
N ASN A 80 5.13 12.55 15.80
CA ASN A 80 5.41 12.69 14.37
C ASN A 80 5.51 14.18 14.05
N PRO A 81 6.72 14.70 13.74
CA PRO A 81 6.95 16.14 13.70
C PRO A 81 6.09 16.75 12.60
N VAL A 82 5.47 17.89 12.90
CA VAL A 82 4.64 18.65 11.96
C VAL A 82 5.41 18.83 10.66
N ASN A 83 4.99 18.09 9.64
CA ASN A 83 5.72 17.96 8.39
C ASN A 83 5.90 19.35 7.75
N THR A 84 7.11 19.89 7.87
CA THR A 84 7.46 21.15 7.21
C THR A 84 7.49 20.86 5.72
N GLN A 85 6.61 21.53 4.97
CA GLN A 85 6.46 21.38 3.53
C GLN A 85 7.81 21.55 2.81
N LYS A 86 8.41 20.43 2.41
CA LYS A 86 9.64 20.38 1.64
C LYS A 86 9.29 20.73 0.20
N VAL A 87 9.75 21.89 -0.25
CA VAL A 87 9.61 22.30 -1.65
C VAL A 87 10.86 21.83 -2.40
N ALA A 88 10.66 21.23 -3.58
CA ALA A 88 11.73 20.76 -4.44
C ALA A 88 12.68 21.92 -4.83
N PHE A 89 13.96 21.60 -4.99
CA PHE A 89 14.98 22.58 -5.35
C PHE A 89 14.65 23.17 -6.74
N GLY A 90 14.58 24.50 -6.85
CA GLY A 90 14.22 25.20 -8.10
C GLY A 90 12.80 25.75 -8.16
N VAL A 91 11.89 25.36 -7.26
CA VAL A 91 10.54 25.94 -7.18
C VAL A 91 10.53 27.10 -6.19
N ASP A 92 10.14 28.28 -6.66
CA ASP A 92 10.05 29.47 -5.81
C ASP A 92 9.08 29.23 -4.64
N PRO A 93 9.52 29.36 -3.38
CA PRO A 93 8.67 29.04 -2.24
C PRO A 93 7.36 29.83 -2.17
N LYS A 94 7.32 31.03 -2.78
CA LYS A 94 6.12 31.88 -2.86
C LYS A 94 5.11 31.47 -3.93
N THR A 95 5.45 30.56 -4.83
CA THR A 95 4.48 29.97 -5.77
C THR A 95 3.79 28.75 -5.17
N VAL A 96 4.13 28.38 -3.93
CA VAL A 96 3.55 27.25 -3.21
C VAL A 96 2.71 27.79 -2.05
N LEU A 97 1.47 27.31 -1.92
CA LEU A 97 0.59 27.68 -0.81
C LEU A 97 1.17 27.22 0.54
N CYS A 98 1.12 28.08 1.54
CA CYS A 98 1.60 27.78 2.88
C CYS A 98 0.69 26.75 3.57
N GLY A 99 1.21 25.56 3.88
CA GLY A 99 0.47 24.54 4.63
C GLY A 99 0.04 24.94 6.06
N PHE A 100 0.68 25.96 6.67
CA PHE A 100 0.22 26.53 7.93
C PHE A 100 -0.89 27.57 7.74
N PHE A 101 -0.86 28.33 6.65
CA PHE A 101 -1.92 29.29 6.32
C PHE A 101 -3.21 28.57 5.94
N LYS A 102 -3.10 27.48 5.16
CA LYS A 102 -4.24 26.59 4.84
C LYS A 102 -4.91 26.02 6.09
N ARG A 103 -4.15 25.81 7.17
CA ARG A 103 -4.64 25.34 8.48
C ARG A 103 -5.04 26.48 9.44
N GLY A 104 -4.81 27.75 9.07
CA GLY A 104 -5.09 28.92 9.92
C GLY A 104 -4.08 29.18 11.04
N LEU A 105 -2.94 28.47 11.08
CA LEU A 105 -1.91 28.55 12.14
C LEU A 105 -0.64 29.29 11.67
N CYS A 106 -0.73 30.18 10.66
CA CYS A 106 0.46 30.88 10.16
C CYS A 106 0.65 32.27 10.75
N ASP A 107 1.59 32.41 11.68
CA ASP A 107 1.95 33.69 12.31
C ASP A 107 2.81 34.61 11.43
N LYS A 108 3.32 34.09 10.30
CA LYS A 108 4.28 34.80 9.44
C LYS A 108 3.62 35.82 8.50
N GLY A 109 2.29 35.76 8.35
CA GLY A 109 1.51 36.69 7.53
C GLY A 109 2.12 36.93 6.13
N ARG A 110 2.18 38.20 5.70
CA ARG A 110 2.75 38.60 4.40
C ARG A 110 4.25 38.36 4.24
N LYS A 111 4.99 38.08 5.32
CA LYS A 111 6.42 37.75 5.30
C LYS A 111 6.67 36.24 5.26
N CYS A 112 5.62 35.43 5.14
CA CYS A 112 5.78 33.98 5.00
C CYS A 112 6.61 33.64 3.76
N LYS A 113 7.46 32.62 3.90
CA LYS A 113 8.25 32.06 2.79
C LYS A 113 7.33 31.44 1.72
N PHE A 114 6.14 31.02 2.14
CA PHE A 114 5.12 30.40 1.30
C PHE A 114 3.95 31.35 1.03
N SER A 115 3.22 31.14 -0.07
CA SER A 115 2.08 31.98 -0.45
C SER A 115 0.94 31.91 0.55
N HIS A 116 0.31 33.04 0.83
CA HIS A 116 -0.96 33.16 1.54
C HIS A 116 -2.13 33.48 0.59
N ASP A 117 -1.93 33.30 -0.71
CA ASP A 117 -2.97 33.46 -1.72
C ASP A 117 -3.55 32.08 -2.08
N VAL A 118 -4.82 31.86 -1.70
CA VAL A 118 -5.55 30.61 -1.93
C VAL A 118 -5.67 30.30 -3.42
N GLU A 119 -5.61 31.32 -4.27
CA GLU A 119 -5.67 31.17 -5.72
C GLU A 119 -4.47 30.42 -6.29
N VAL A 120 -3.32 30.44 -5.59
CA VAL A 120 -2.09 29.77 -6.04
C VAL A 120 -2.25 28.25 -6.07
N GLU A 121 -3.06 27.65 -5.20
CA GLU A 121 -3.37 26.20 -5.25
C GLU A 121 -4.30 25.86 -6.43
N ARG A 122 -5.12 26.82 -6.89
CA ARG A 122 -6.06 26.64 -8.00
C ARG A 122 -5.45 26.94 -9.36
N ARG A 123 -4.34 27.66 -9.40
CA ARG A 123 -3.55 27.87 -10.61
C ARG A 123 -2.79 26.59 -10.95
N THR A 124 -3.54 25.60 -11.43
CA THR A 124 -2.97 24.47 -12.16
C THR A 124 -2.19 25.00 -13.37
N ALA A 125 -1.18 24.25 -13.82
CA ALA A 125 -0.36 24.63 -14.97
C ALA A 125 -1.28 25.04 -16.12
N LYS A 126 -1.06 26.24 -16.67
CA LYS A 126 -1.88 26.74 -17.78
C LYS A 126 -1.76 25.73 -18.91
N ARG A 127 -2.87 25.11 -19.30
CA ARG A 127 -2.94 24.17 -20.42
C ARG A 127 -2.26 24.84 -21.61
N SER A 128 -1.13 24.26 -22.03
CA SER A 128 -0.35 24.85 -23.11
C SER A 128 -1.20 24.84 -24.37
N LEU A 129 -1.42 26.02 -24.94
CA LEU A 129 -2.21 26.21 -26.15
C LEU A 129 -1.63 25.42 -27.34
N TYR A 130 -0.35 25.04 -27.24
CA TYR A 130 0.41 24.41 -28.32
C TYR A 130 0.54 22.88 -28.14
N THR A 131 0.08 22.33 -27.02
CA THR A 131 0.04 20.87 -26.81
C THR A 131 -1.41 20.43 -26.93
N ASP A 132 -1.76 19.72 -28.00
CA ASP A 132 -3.08 19.15 -28.14
C ASP A 132 -3.24 18.00 -27.14
N THR A 133 -3.97 18.28 -26.08
CA THR A 133 -4.41 17.33 -25.04
C THR A 133 -5.22 16.12 -25.54
N ARG A 134 -5.60 16.05 -26.81
CA ARG A 134 -6.22 14.83 -27.38
C ARG A 134 -5.20 13.72 -27.60
N ASP A 135 -3.94 14.06 -27.83
CA ASP A 135 -2.84 13.09 -27.95
C ASP A 135 -2.25 12.70 -26.57
N GLY A 136 -2.80 13.24 -25.47
CA GLY A 136 -2.23 13.14 -24.11
C GLY A 136 -2.78 12.03 -23.21
N GLU A 137 -3.76 11.23 -23.64
CA GLU A 137 -4.31 10.14 -22.81
C GLU A 137 -3.38 8.91 -22.70
N GLU A 138 -2.31 8.83 -23.49
CA GLU A 138 -1.26 7.80 -23.38
C GLU A 138 -0.04 8.24 -22.52
N GLN A 139 -0.05 9.45 -21.96
CA GLN A 139 1.08 10.08 -21.25
C GLN A 139 0.66 10.61 -19.87
N GLU A 140 -0.09 9.82 -19.10
CA GLU A 140 -0.45 10.17 -17.71
C GLU A 140 0.02 9.15 -16.65
N GLU A 141 0.86 8.20 -17.03
CA GLU A 141 1.66 7.42 -16.08
C GLU A 141 3.11 7.67 -16.48
N ASP A 142 3.81 8.51 -15.71
CA ASP A 142 5.27 8.71 -15.64
C ASP A 142 5.54 10.17 -15.21
N GLY A 143 5.89 10.38 -13.95
CA GLY A 143 6.28 11.69 -13.47
C GLY A 143 7.62 12.15 -14.05
N GLU A 144 7.73 13.43 -14.37
CA GLU A 144 8.83 14.34 -13.96
C GLU A 144 8.72 15.65 -14.76
N GLY A 145 8.27 16.71 -14.08
CA GLY A 145 8.28 18.06 -14.63
C GLY A 145 9.66 18.69 -14.47
N GLY A 146 10.47 18.65 -15.53
CA GLY A 146 11.70 19.42 -15.67
C GLY A 146 11.77 20.01 -17.06
N GLY A 147 11.34 21.27 -17.22
CA GLY A 147 11.49 21.98 -18.47
C GLY A 147 12.92 22.47 -18.65
N GLU A 148 13.63 21.91 -19.62
CA GLU A 148 14.67 22.62 -20.36
C GLU A 148 14.63 22.15 -21.83
N GLY A 149 14.28 23.08 -22.73
CA GLY A 149 14.68 23.06 -24.13
C GLY A 149 14.13 21.96 -25.05
N GLY A 150 13.15 22.35 -25.89
CA GLY A 150 13.13 21.97 -27.30
C GLY A 150 12.55 20.60 -27.66
N GLU A 151 11.45 20.64 -28.43
CA GLU A 151 11.07 19.63 -29.42
C GLU A 151 10.85 18.19 -28.91
N ALA A 152 9.74 17.94 -28.20
CA ALA A 152 9.24 16.59 -27.96
C ALA A 152 8.05 16.32 -28.89
N GLY A 153 8.37 15.93 -30.13
CA GLY A 153 7.44 15.33 -31.06
C GLY A 153 7.95 13.95 -31.45
N ARG A 154 7.26 12.91 -30.95
CA ARG A 154 7.28 11.52 -31.43
C ARG A 154 8.54 10.70 -31.11
N GLY A 155 8.45 10.02 -29.96
CA GLY A 155 9.06 8.71 -29.73
C GLY A 155 10.58 8.68 -29.73
N GLU A 156 11.16 8.71 -28.53
CA GLU A 156 12.50 8.19 -28.26
C GLU A 156 12.60 6.73 -28.73
N LYS A 157 13.03 6.56 -29.97
CA LYS A 157 13.95 5.49 -30.33
C LYS A 157 15.28 6.19 -30.54
N GLU A 158 16.21 5.97 -29.63
CA GLU A 158 17.62 6.31 -29.84
C GLU A 158 18.05 5.77 -31.21
N GLY A 159 18.27 6.67 -32.16
CA GLY A 159 18.70 6.35 -33.50
C GLY A 159 18.56 7.59 -34.39
N GLY A 160 19.68 8.08 -34.91
CA GLY A 160 19.67 9.19 -35.88
C GLY A 160 18.94 8.76 -37.16
N MET A 161 18.71 9.70 -38.09
CA MET A 161 18.14 9.43 -39.43
C MET A 161 18.90 8.32 -40.21
N GLU A 162 20.10 7.96 -39.73
CA GLU A 162 21.02 6.95 -40.23
C GLU A 162 20.55 5.51 -39.95
N ASP A 163 19.77 5.29 -38.88
CA ASP A 163 19.25 3.98 -38.47
C ASP A 163 17.85 3.67 -39.06
N TRP A 164 17.34 4.56 -39.92
CA TRP A 164 16.02 4.41 -40.51
C TRP A 164 16.07 3.52 -41.75
N THR A 165 15.15 2.56 -41.85
CA THR A 165 15.07 1.68 -43.03
C THR A 165 14.56 2.46 -44.25
N GLU A 166 14.97 2.06 -45.46
CA GLU A 166 14.55 2.66 -46.75
C GLU A 166 13.01 2.80 -46.87
N GLU A 167 12.26 1.85 -46.30
CA GLU A 167 10.80 1.88 -46.25
C GLU A 167 10.25 2.96 -45.30
N GLN A 168 10.91 3.20 -44.16
CA GLN A 168 10.54 4.27 -43.22
C GLN A 168 10.83 5.65 -43.80
N LEU A 169 11.96 5.83 -44.51
CA LEU A 169 12.23 7.06 -45.25
C LEU A 169 11.19 7.31 -46.33
N ARG A 170 10.85 6.29 -47.13
CA ARG A 170 9.80 6.39 -48.16
C ARG A 170 8.45 6.75 -47.55
N GLY A 171 8.12 6.19 -46.39
CA GLY A 171 6.90 6.53 -45.65
C GLY A 171 6.85 8.01 -45.25
N VAL A 172 7.96 8.57 -44.76
CA VAL A 172 8.01 9.99 -44.38
C VAL A 172 7.97 10.90 -45.60
N VAL A 173 8.70 10.58 -46.67
CA VAL A 173 8.66 11.35 -47.93
C VAL A 173 7.25 11.36 -48.51
N MET A 174 6.57 10.21 -48.55
CA MET A 174 5.18 10.12 -48.99
C MET A 174 4.21 10.85 -48.05
N SER A 175 4.50 10.89 -46.75
CA SER A 175 3.69 11.63 -45.77
C SER A 175 3.89 13.15 -45.85
N LYS A 176 5.10 13.63 -46.20
CA LYS A 176 5.39 15.06 -46.39
C LYS A 176 4.82 15.60 -47.69
N HIS A 177 4.72 14.77 -48.74
CA HIS A 177 4.15 15.16 -50.03
C HIS A 177 2.63 14.89 -50.12
N GLY A 178 1.98 14.46 -49.04
CA GLY A 178 0.53 14.27 -48.98
C GLY A 178 -0.15 15.37 -48.16
N ASN A 179 -1.27 15.90 -48.68
CA ASN A 179 -2.13 16.81 -47.93
C ASN A 179 -2.45 16.20 -46.54
N PRO A 180 -2.22 16.93 -45.42
CA PRO A 180 -2.44 16.38 -44.09
C PRO A 180 -3.88 15.91 -43.97
N LYS A 181 -4.06 14.62 -43.62
CA LYS A 181 -5.40 14.05 -43.42
C LYS A 181 -6.06 14.83 -42.29
N THR A 182 -7.14 15.52 -42.60
CA THR A 182 -7.97 16.19 -41.59
C THR A 182 -8.52 15.11 -40.67
N THR A 183 -8.30 15.24 -39.37
CA THR A 183 -8.68 14.25 -38.34
C THR A 183 -10.20 14.12 -38.10
N THR A 184 -11.01 14.72 -38.98
CA THR A 184 -12.46 14.78 -38.85
C THR A 184 -13.14 14.45 -40.18
N ASP A 185 -14.02 13.44 -40.19
CA ASP A 185 -14.85 13.07 -41.36
C ASP A 185 -15.95 14.10 -41.69
N LYS A 186 -16.14 15.10 -40.82
CA LYS A 186 -17.18 16.13 -40.95
C LYS A 186 -16.54 17.45 -41.38
N VAL A 187 -16.82 17.88 -42.60
CA VAL A 187 -16.37 19.17 -43.15
C VAL A 187 -17.27 20.30 -42.63
N CYS A 188 -16.68 21.44 -42.24
CA CYS A 188 -17.43 22.61 -41.77
C CYS A 188 -18.30 23.20 -42.90
N LYS A 189 -19.61 23.36 -42.65
CA LYS A 189 -20.58 23.86 -43.65
C LYS A 189 -20.18 25.22 -44.24
N PHE A 190 -19.66 26.13 -43.42
CA PHE A 190 -19.23 27.47 -43.83
C PHE A 190 -17.96 27.47 -44.69
N PHE A 191 -17.15 26.40 -44.59
CA PHE A 191 -15.95 26.25 -45.42
C PHE A 191 -16.32 25.83 -46.84
N VAL A 192 -17.27 24.91 -46.99
CA VAL A 192 -17.80 24.50 -48.32
C VAL A 192 -18.45 25.69 -49.02
N GLU A 193 -19.29 26.44 -48.29
CA GLU A 193 -19.97 27.63 -48.82
C GLU A 193 -19.01 28.74 -49.28
N ALA A 194 -17.86 28.87 -48.63
CA ALA A 194 -16.84 29.87 -49.02
C ALA A 194 -16.03 29.47 -50.26
N VAL A 195 -15.88 28.17 -50.54
CA VAL A 195 -15.12 27.67 -51.70
C VAL A 195 -16.01 27.56 -52.94
N GLU A 196 -17.30 27.22 -52.77
CA GLU A 196 -18.23 27.07 -53.90
C GLU A 196 -18.79 28.40 -54.42
N ASN A 197 -18.79 29.47 -53.61
CA ASN A 197 -19.30 30.80 -53.99
C ASN A 197 -18.20 31.79 -54.42
N GLN A 198 -17.06 31.30 -54.92
CA GLN A 198 -15.95 32.13 -55.41
C GLN A 198 -15.94 32.26 -56.93
#